data_AF-A0A842NV40-F1
#
_entry.id   AF-A0A842NV40-F1
#
_cell.length_a   1.000
_cell.length_b   1.000
_cell.length_c   1.000
_cell.angle_alpha   90.00
_cell.angle_beta   90.00
_cell.angle_gamma   90.00
#
_symmetry.space_group_name_H-M   'P 1'
#
loop_
_entity.id
_entity.type
_entity.pdbx_description
1 polymer ?
#
loop_
_entity_poly.entity_id
_entity_poly.type
_entity_poly.pdbx_seq_one_letter_code
_entity_poly.pdbx_strand_id
1 'polypeptide(L)'
;MDEFKCPVHGLTRETTCSWCSTPICKQCIEASYGKKYCPRCYSKVSKNTFARTFMPRGDAPTDKVTNIDPTLTEEDLKKRRQMLEIKDKAKKIMAEEPIKRKKLKTF
;
A
#
# COMPACT_ATOMS: atom_id res chain seq x y z
N MET A 1 25.64 -19.42 -41.89
CA MET A 1 24.76 -18.31 -41.44
C MET A 1 24.10 -18.77 -40.17
N ASP A 2 24.56 -18.29 -39.02
CA ASP A 2 24.01 -18.72 -37.73
C ASP A 2 22.55 -18.28 -37.60
N GLU A 3 21.65 -19.26 -37.59
CA GLU A 3 20.24 -19.03 -37.30
C GLU A 3 20.11 -18.57 -35.86
N PHE A 4 19.89 -17.27 -35.68
CA PHE A 4 19.62 -16.69 -34.37
C PHE A 4 18.30 -17.25 -33.84
N LYS A 5 18.41 -18.18 -32.88
CA LYS A 5 17.28 -18.80 -32.19
C LYS A 5 16.91 -18.01 -30.94
N CYS A 6 15.63 -18.03 -30.59
CA CYS A 6 15.16 -17.50 -29.32
C CYS A 6 15.72 -18.36 -28.17
N PRO A 7 16.31 -17.77 -27.12
CA PRO A 7 16.91 -18.53 -26.02
C PRO A 7 15.88 -19.23 -25.12
N VAL A 8 14.59 -18.89 -25.26
CA VAL A 8 13.52 -19.42 -24.41
C VAL A 8 12.91 -20.68 -25.04
N HIS A 9 12.61 -20.62 -26.33
CA HIS A 9 11.88 -21.69 -27.04
C HIS A 9 12.73 -22.39 -28.11
N GLY A 10 13.94 -21.91 -28.41
CA GLY A 10 14.77 -22.45 -29.49
C GLY A 10 14.25 -22.22 -30.91
N LEU A 11 13.13 -21.49 -31.06
CA LEU A 11 12.50 -21.17 -32.34
C LEU A 11 13.24 -20.05 -33.10
N THR A 12 12.96 -19.93 -34.40
CA THR A 12 13.48 -18.86 -35.26
C THR A 12 13.16 -17.47 -34.69
N ARG A 13 14.14 -16.56 -34.71
CA ARG A 13 13.87 -15.17 -34.33
C ARG A 13 12.89 -14.52 -35.30
N GLU A 14 11.93 -13.78 -34.77
CA GLU A 14 11.11 -12.85 -35.56
C GLU A 14 11.57 -11.41 -35.37
N THR A 15 11.93 -11.05 -34.13
CA THR A 15 12.39 -9.69 -33.82
C THR A 15 13.37 -9.71 -32.64
N THR A 16 13.85 -8.54 -32.25
CA THR A 16 14.77 -8.36 -31.12
C THR A 16 14.09 -7.58 -30.01
N CYS A 17 14.42 -7.90 -28.77
CA CYS A 17 13.93 -7.17 -27.60
C CYS A 17 14.33 -5.69 -27.69
N SER A 18 13.37 -4.77 -27.57
CA SER A 18 13.61 -3.33 -27.66
C SER A 18 14.48 -2.76 -26.52
N TRP A 19 14.73 -3.54 -25.46
CA TRP A 19 15.54 -3.09 -24.32
C TRP A 19 16.95 -3.71 -24.30
N CYS A 20 17.06 -5.01 -24.54
CA CYS A 20 18.34 -5.73 -24.41
C CYS A 20 18.80 -6.43 -25.70
N SER A 21 18.11 -6.17 -26.83
CA SER A 21 18.43 -6.70 -28.16
C SER A 21 18.46 -8.24 -28.29
N THR A 22 18.03 -8.98 -27.27
CA THR A 22 17.94 -10.44 -27.31
C THR A 22 16.93 -10.90 -28.38
N PRO A 23 17.25 -11.93 -29.19
CA PRO A 23 16.33 -12.47 -30.19
C PRO A 23 15.08 -13.06 -29.53
N ILE A 24 13.91 -12.73 -30.06
CA ILE A 24 12.62 -13.20 -29.59
C ILE A 24 11.84 -13.86 -30.74
N CYS A 25 11.19 -14.98 -30.43
CA CYS A 25 10.30 -15.68 -31.36
C CYS A 25 8.85 -15.19 -31.19
N LYS A 26 7.97 -15.61 -32.12
CA LYS A 26 6.54 -15.30 -32.13
C LYS A 26 5.85 -15.58 -30.79
N GLN A 27 6.11 -16.75 -30.21
CA GLN A 27 5.51 -17.17 -28.93
C GLN A 27 5.88 -16.22 -27.78
N CYS A 28 7.11 -15.67 -27.76
CA CYS A 28 7.49 -14.68 -26.75
C CYS A 28 6.73 -13.36 -26.91
N ILE A 29 6.40 -12.97 -28.15
CA ILE A 29 5.64 -11.76 -28.45
C ILE A 29 4.18 -11.95 -27.99
N GLU A 30 3.59 -13.10 -28.32
CA GLU A 30 2.23 -13.48 -27.87
C GLU A 30 2.13 -13.50 -26.34
N ALA A 31 3.10 -14.11 -25.65
CA ALA A 31 3.15 -14.13 -24.18
C ALA A 31 3.36 -12.74 -23.55
N SER A 32 3.91 -11.78 -24.30
CA SER A 32 4.12 -10.39 -23.87
C SER A 32 3.00 -9.46 -24.32
N TYR A 33 1.82 -9.99 -24.69
CA TYR A 33 0.67 -9.23 -25.19
C TYR A 33 1.02 -8.36 -26.40
N GLY A 34 1.83 -8.89 -27.32
CA GLY A 34 2.26 -8.18 -28.53
C GLY A 34 3.44 -7.23 -28.32
N LYS A 35 3.98 -7.09 -27.11
CA LYS A 35 5.12 -6.21 -26.85
C LYS A 35 6.44 -6.87 -27.26
N LYS A 36 7.34 -6.08 -27.87
CA LYS A 36 8.68 -6.53 -28.32
C LYS A 36 9.69 -6.59 -27.17
N TYR A 37 9.33 -7.25 -26.06
CA TYR A 37 10.23 -7.47 -24.92
C TYR A 37 10.53 -8.96 -24.77
N CYS A 38 11.77 -9.30 -24.40
CA CYS A 38 12.06 -10.67 -23.94
C CYS A 38 11.42 -10.91 -22.56
N PRO A 39 11.19 -12.16 -22.13
CA PRO A 39 10.52 -12.45 -20.86
C PRO A 39 11.18 -11.80 -19.63
N ARG A 40 12.51 -11.70 -19.62
CA ARG A 40 13.28 -11.02 -18.55
C ARG A 40 13.02 -9.52 -18.50
N CYS A 41 12.91 -8.87 -19.67
CA CYS A 41 12.60 -7.44 -19.76
C CYS A 41 11.12 -7.18 -19.51
N TYR A 42 10.24 -8.03 -20.05
CA TYR A 42 8.80 -7.93 -19.87
C TYR A 42 8.42 -8.02 -18.39
N SER A 43 8.99 -8.98 -17.64
CA SER A 43 8.75 -9.12 -16.20
C SER A 43 9.19 -7.92 -15.36
N LYS A 44 10.23 -7.19 -15.78
CA LYS A 44 10.64 -5.94 -15.13
C LYS A 44 9.64 -4.81 -15.38
N VAL A 45 9.18 -4.68 -16.62
CA VAL A 45 8.19 -3.65 -16.99
C VAL A 45 6.83 -3.95 -16.36
N SER A 46 6.39 -5.21 -16.39
CA SER A 46 5.08 -5.62 -15.88
C SER A 46 4.95 -5.39 -14.37
N LYS A 47 6.00 -5.69 -13.59
CA LYS A 47 6.08 -5.41 -12.15
C LYS A 47 5.98 -3.91 -11.86
N ASN A 48 6.58 -3.06 -12.69
CA ASN A 48 6.52 -1.61 -12.51
C ASN A 48 5.14 -1.04 -12.89
N THR A 49 4.45 -1.63 -13.87
CA THR A 49 3.07 -1.24 -14.21
C THR A 49 2.04 -1.67 -13.17
N PHE A 50 2.25 -2.78 -12.45
CA PHE A 50 1.34 -3.19 -11.36
C PHE A 50 1.44 -2.24 -10.15
N ALA A 51 2.59 -1.62 -9.90
CA ALA A 51 2.71 -0.54 -8.91
C ALA A 51 1.97 0.75 -9.32
N ARG A 52 1.52 0.84 -10.58
CA ARG A 52 0.71 1.93 -11.14
C ARG A 52 -0.61 1.42 -11.71
N THR A 53 -1.24 0.42 -11.11
CA THR A 53 -2.71 0.32 -11.22
C THR A 53 -3.30 1.56 -10.55
N PHE A 54 -3.32 2.64 -11.33
CA PHE A 54 -4.31 3.69 -11.28
C PHE A 54 -5.65 2.95 -11.16
N MET A 55 -6.23 2.96 -9.97
CA MET A 55 -7.67 2.82 -9.93
C MET A 55 -8.20 3.92 -10.86
N PRO A 56 -9.12 3.62 -11.80
CA PRO A 56 -9.86 4.69 -12.44
C PRO A 56 -10.36 5.60 -11.32
N ARG A 57 -10.17 6.91 -11.46
CA ARG A 57 -10.85 7.89 -10.60
C ARG A 57 -12.35 7.71 -10.84
N GLY A 58 -12.95 6.69 -10.25
CA GLY A 58 -14.37 6.69 -9.97
C GLY A 58 -14.61 7.93 -9.13
N ASP A 59 -15.71 8.64 -9.42
CA ASP A 59 -16.14 9.82 -8.68
C ASP A 59 -15.86 9.62 -7.20
N ALA A 60 -15.10 10.57 -6.63
CA ALA A 60 -14.82 10.55 -5.21
C ALA A 60 -16.16 10.44 -4.50
N PRO A 61 -16.38 9.45 -3.61
CA PRO A 61 -17.62 9.36 -2.86
C PRO A 61 -17.79 10.69 -2.12
N THR A 62 -18.79 11.47 -2.53
CA THR A 62 -19.11 12.78 -1.92
C THR A 62 -19.73 12.60 -0.54
N ASP A 63 -20.11 11.37 -0.21
CA ASP A 63 -20.62 11.03 1.11
C ASP A 63 -19.50 11.11 2.13
N LYS A 64 -19.58 12.17 2.95
CA LYS A 64 -18.89 12.26 4.22
C LYS A 64 -19.35 11.09 5.07
N VAL A 65 -18.64 9.97 5.02
CA VAL A 65 -18.83 8.84 5.94
C VAL A 65 -18.50 9.35 7.33
N THR A 66 -19.52 9.80 8.04
CA THR A 66 -19.42 10.10 9.47
C THR A 66 -19.47 8.76 10.20
N ASN A 67 -18.47 8.47 11.04
CA ASN A 67 -18.49 7.36 11.99
C ASN A 67 -19.51 7.65 13.12
N ILE A 68 -20.75 7.99 12.75
CA ILE A 68 -21.85 8.19 13.68
C ILE A 68 -22.66 6.90 13.62
N ASP A 69 -22.63 6.15 14.72
CA ASP A 69 -23.54 5.02 14.90
C ASP A 69 -24.97 5.56 15.06
N PRO A 70 -25.88 5.31 14.10
CA PRO A 70 -27.24 5.85 14.14
C PRO A 70 -28.11 5.19 15.23
N THR A 71 -27.61 4.15 15.91
CA THR A 71 -28.34 3.45 16.98
C THR A 71 -28.04 3.97 18.38
N LEU A 72 -27.19 5.00 18.51
CA LEU A 72 -26.77 5.52 19.80
C LEU A 72 -27.91 6.31 20.48
N THR A 73 -28.39 5.80 21.62
CA THR A 73 -29.47 6.41 22.40
C THR A 73 -28.98 7.64 23.20
N GLU A 74 -29.89 8.53 23.60
CA GLU A 74 -29.56 9.71 24.42
C GLU A 74 -28.92 9.35 25.78
N GLU A 75 -29.24 8.17 26.32
CA GLU A 75 -28.68 7.69 27.58
C GLU A 75 -27.20 7.31 27.45
N ASP A 76 -26.82 6.68 26.34
CA ASP A 76 -25.43 6.30 26.07
C ASP A 76 -24.53 7.53 25.82
N LEU A 77 -25.09 8.57 25.20
CA LEU A 77 -24.43 9.86 25.05
C LEU A 77 -24.12 10.52 26.41
N LYS A 78 -25.06 10.46 27.37
CA LYS A 78 -24.87 11.00 28.72
C LYS A 78 -23.78 10.23 29.49
N LYS A 79 -23.81 8.89 29.44
CA LYS A 79 -22.77 8.04 30.06
C LYS A 79 -21.37 8.34 29.51
N ARG A 80 -21.26 8.51 28.18
CA ARG A 80 -19.98 8.79 27.52
C ARG A 80 -19.43 10.17 27.89
N ARG A 81 -20.28 11.19 28.04
CA ARG A 81 -19.87 12.52 28.53
C ARG A 81 -19.37 12.48 29.98
N GLN A 82 -20.07 11.79 30.88
CA GLN A 82 -19.65 11.63 32.27
C GLN A 82 -18.29 10.92 32.40
N MET A 83 -18.07 9.86 31.61
CA MET A 83 -16.79 9.16 31.57
C MET A 83 -15.63 10.06 31.13
N LEU A 84 -15.87 10.95 30.16
CA LEU A 84 -14.86 11.91 29.69
C LEU A 84 -14.52 12.95 30.77
N GLU A 85 -15.52 13.47 31.48
CA GLU A 85 -15.28 14.41 32.59
C GLU A 85 -14.49 13.77 33.74
N ILE A 86 -14.79 12.52 34.08
CA ILE A 86 -14.06 11.77 35.12
C ILE A 86 -12.60 11.57 34.67
N LYS A 87 -12.38 11.21 33.41
CA LYS A 87 -11.05 10.99 32.84
C LYS A 87 -10.21 12.27 32.84
N ASP A 88 -10.79 13.41 32.49
CA ASP A 88 -10.11 14.70 32.51
C ASP A 88 -9.78 15.16 33.93
N LYS A 89 -10.68 14.95 34.89
CA LYS A 89 -10.40 15.21 36.31
C LYS A 89 -9.27 14.32 36.83
N ALA A 90 -9.30 13.02 36.55
CA ALA A 90 -8.23 12.09 36.94
C ALA A 90 -6.88 12.48 36.34
N LYS A 91 -6.86 12.89 35.06
CA LYS A 91 -5.63 13.34 34.39
C LYS A 91 -5.04 14.61 35.04
N LYS A 92 -5.88 15.55 35.47
CA LYS A 92 -5.43 16.76 36.21
C LYS A 92 -4.84 16.40 37.57
N ILE A 93 -5.49 15.52 38.33
CA ILE A 93 -4.98 15.06 39.63
C ILE A 93 -3.62 14.34 39.47
N MET A 94 -3.48 13.49 38.45
CA MET A 94 -2.20 12.82 38.15
C MET A 94 -1.10 13.78 37.68
N ALA A 95 -1.47 14.90 37.05
CA ALA A 95 -0.52 15.92 36.62
C ALA A 95 -0.09 16.86 37.76
N GLU A 96 -0.93 17.02 38.79
CA GLU A 96 -0.70 17.90 39.94
C GLU A 96 0.01 17.23 41.12
N GLU A 97 0.17 15.90 41.16
CA GLU A 97 0.98 15.26 42.22
C GLU A 97 2.48 15.57 42.03
N PRO A 98 3.08 16.39 42.91
CA PRO A 98 4.44 16.83 42.75
C PRO A 98 5.41 15.78 43.28
N ILE A 99 6.58 15.76 42.66
CA ILE A 99 7.83 15.20 43.16
C ILE A 99 8.09 15.73 44.59
N LYS A 100 7.56 15.04 45.60
CA LYS A 100 8.01 15.11 47.00
C LYS A 100 8.53 13.74 47.44
N ARG A 101 9.34 13.09 46.60
CA ARG A 101 10.23 12.03 47.07
C ARG A 101 11.37 12.70 47.85
N LYS A 102 11.11 12.82 49.15
CA LYS A 102 12.01 13.10 50.25
C LYS A 102 13.48 12.84 49.89
N LYS A 103 14.33 13.87 49.98
CA LYS A 103 15.76 13.68 50.23
C LYS A 103 15.86 12.92 51.56
N LEU A 104 15.99 11.59 51.50
CA LEU A 104 16.46 10.82 52.65
C LEU A 104 17.92 11.23 52.87
N LYS A 105 18.16 12.01 53.92
CA LYS A 105 19.50 12.17 54.50
C LYS A 105 19.98 10.77 54.92
N THR A 106 20.99 10.25 54.25
CA THR A 106 21.84 9.20 54.81
C THR A 106 22.93 9.89 55.63
N PHE A 107 22.93 9.57 56.92
CA PHE A 107 24.01 9.86 57.86
C PHE A 107 25.28 9.10 57.49
#